data_AF-A0A972YED4-F1
#
_entry.id   AF-A0A972YED4-F1
#
_cell.length_a   1.000
_cell.length_b   1.000
_cell.length_c   1.000
_cell.angle_alpha   90.00
_cell.angle_beta   90.00
_cell.angle_gamma   90.00
#
_symmetry.space_group_name_H-M   'P 1'
#
loop_
_entity.id
_entity.type
_entity.pdbx_description
1 polymer ?
#
loop_
_entity_poly.entity_id
_entity_poly.type
_entity_poly.pdbx_seq_one_letter_code
_entity_poly.pdbx_strand_id
1 'polypeptide(L)'
;MTAPEMSKSFNLASSTINDWKKPSSRKNKLYKYLESSSSPLVNSISYYSGTVALNLYDSKESGDWHSSIAVKSIETGQSKSPFFIINNNSKLNTIEYLGLDGIVDYSKEIIEMGIENFNNIVLVAKPYRAIADMLLYTIINNRSSSFIEVDNWIPRRKEKLEIFRILGNARDKLSKVQKKQLTQMRADYGIN
;
A
#
# COMPACT_ATOMS: atom_id res chain seq x y z
N MET A 1 4.87 40.30 58.80
CA MET A 1 5.49 39.10 58.21
C MET A 1 4.93 38.90 56.82
N THR A 2 5.86 38.88 55.86
CA THR A 2 5.87 38.48 54.44
C THR A 2 4.69 37.68 53.82
N ALA A 3 4.36 38.08 52.58
CA ALA A 3 3.48 37.49 51.55
C ALA A 3 4.08 36.17 50.93
N PRO A 4 3.58 35.53 49.82
CA PRO A 4 2.56 35.97 48.83
C PRO A 4 1.65 34.89 48.17
N GLU A 5 0.84 35.41 47.24
CA GLU A 5 0.00 34.86 46.16
C GLU A 5 0.36 33.49 45.53
N MET A 6 -0.67 32.80 44.99
CA MET A 6 -0.63 32.26 43.62
C MET A 6 -2.04 31.98 43.06
N SER A 7 -2.35 32.64 41.96
CA SER A 7 -3.42 32.32 41.01
C SER A 7 -3.09 31.03 40.25
N LYS A 8 -4.07 30.16 39.99
CA LYS A 8 -4.04 29.25 38.83
C LYS A 8 -5.41 29.10 38.19
N SER A 9 -5.36 29.25 36.88
CA SER A 9 -6.40 29.34 35.86
C SER A 9 -7.06 28.01 35.51
N PHE A 10 -8.25 28.14 34.94
CA PHE A 10 -9.07 27.12 34.28
C PHE A 10 -8.31 26.27 33.25
N ASN A 11 -8.66 24.99 33.13
CA ASN A 11 -8.93 24.37 31.82
C ASN A 11 -9.78 23.09 31.94
N LEU A 12 -10.92 23.08 31.22
CA LEU A 12 -11.69 21.90 30.88
C LEU A 12 -10.85 20.98 29.97
N ALA A 13 -10.85 19.68 30.24
CA ALA A 13 -10.56 18.67 29.22
C ALA A 13 -11.57 17.54 29.34
N SER A 14 -12.40 17.47 28.31
CA SER A 14 -13.48 16.54 28.05
C SER A 14 -13.00 15.09 27.92
N SER A 15 -13.79 14.16 28.45
CA SER A 15 -13.83 12.76 28.01
C SER A 15 -14.04 12.69 26.49
N THR A 16 -13.32 11.81 25.78
CA THR A 16 -13.91 10.78 24.89
C THR A 16 -12.89 10.06 23.99
N ILE A 17 -13.18 8.76 23.79
CA ILE A 17 -13.07 8.00 22.53
C ILE A 17 -11.68 7.40 22.17
N ASN A 18 -11.70 6.06 22.16
CA ASN A 18 -11.02 5.15 21.25
C ASN A 18 -9.72 4.42 21.66
N ASP A 19 -9.91 3.33 22.40
CA ASP A 19 -9.10 2.10 22.35
C ASP A 19 -9.04 1.54 20.91
N TRP A 20 -8.06 1.99 20.11
CA TRP A 20 -7.76 1.38 18.82
C TRP A 20 -6.60 0.40 19.02
N LYS A 21 -6.89 -0.88 18.83
CA LYS A 21 -5.92 -1.98 18.92
C LYS A 21 -4.65 -1.63 18.14
N LYS A 22 -3.52 -1.61 18.85
CA LYS A 22 -2.17 -1.41 18.30
C LYS A 22 -1.95 -2.28 17.04
N PRO A 23 -1.33 -1.75 15.98
CA PRO A 23 -0.86 -2.55 14.86
C PRO A 23 -0.03 -3.73 15.38
N SER A 24 -0.27 -4.94 14.85
CA SER A 24 0.36 -6.18 15.30
C SER A 24 1.89 -6.04 15.36
N SER A 25 2.49 -6.47 16.46
CA SER A 25 3.89 -6.29 16.90
C SER A 25 4.98 -6.92 16.01
N ARG A 26 4.70 -7.28 14.76
CA ARG A 26 5.74 -7.66 13.80
C ARG A 26 6.23 -6.42 13.05
N LYS A 27 7.16 -5.68 13.67
CA LYS A 27 8.05 -4.77 12.93
C LYS A 27 8.81 -5.60 11.89
N ASN A 28 8.32 -5.61 10.65
CA ASN A 28 8.90 -6.35 9.54
C ASN A 28 10.35 -5.85 9.28
N LYS A 29 11.21 -6.67 8.69
CA LYS A 29 12.62 -6.33 8.38
C LYS A 29 12.73 -5.00 7.60
N LEU A 30 11.72 -4.70 6.79
CA LEU A 30 11.52 -3.43 6.11
C LEU A 30 11.48 -2.22 7.07
N TYR A 31 10.73 -2.30 8.18
CA TYR A 31 10.70 -1.23 9.19
C TYR A 31 12.06 -1.03 9.85
N LYS A 32 12.82 -2.09 10.10
CA LYS A 32 14.18 -1.97 10.67
C LYS A 32 15.16 -1.34 9.68
N TYR A 33 15.06 -1.66 8.39
CA TYR A 33 15.87 -1.05 7.32
C TYR A 33 15.55 0.45 7.15
N LEU A 34 14.27 0.80 7.18
CA LEU A 34 13.78 2.18 7.12
C LEU A 34 14.12 2.99 8.39
N GLU A 35 14.24 2.35 9.55
CA GLU A 35 14.69 3.00 10.81
C GLU A 35 16.22 3.18 10.85
N SER A 36 17.01 2.33 10.18
CA SER A 36 18.48 2.40 10.15
C SER A 36 19.07 3.37 9.12
N SER A 37 18.23 3.95 8.25
CA SER A 37 18.66 4.92 7.25
C SER A 37 18.29 6.33 7.72
N SER A 38 19.25 7.26 7.68
CA SER A 38 19.10 8.60 8.26
C SER A 38 18.18 9.49 7.39
N SER A 39 17.09 10.03 7.97
CA SER A 39 16.12 11.03 7.41
C SER A 39 14.84 10.49 6.74
N PRO A 40 13.79 11.29 6.42
CA PRO A 40 12.36 10.88 6.47
C PRO A 40 11.92 10.00 5.28
N LEU A 41 12.19 8.70 5.36
CA LEU A 41 12.18 7.78 4.21
C LEU A 41 10.82 7.41 3.63
N VAL A 42 9.69 7.70 4.28
CA VAL A 42 8.37 7.30 3.73
C VAL A 42 8.14 7.91 2.34
N ASN A 43 8.72 9.10 2.11
CA ASN A 43 8.66 9.85 0.86
C ASN A 43 9.72 9.41 -0.18
N SER A 44 10.73 8.63 0.21
CA SER A 44 11.74 8.10 -0.71
C SER A 44 11.55 6.62 -1.05
N ILE A 45 10.55 5.96 -0.45
CA ILE A 45 10.23 4.57 -0.76
C ILE A 45 9.66 4.48 -2.18
N SER A 46 10.30 3.64 -2.98
CA SER A 46 9.80 3.21 -4.28
C SER A 46 9.53 1.71 -4.22
N TYR A 47 8.39 1.27 -4.74
CA TYR A 47 8.07 -0.16 -4.84
C TYR A 47 7.31 -0.48 -6.12
N TYR A 48 7.46 -1.72 -6.59
CA TYR A 48 6.74 -2.24 -7.75
C TYR A 48 5.30 -2.62 -7.37
N SER A 49 4.33 -2.19 -8.18
CA SER A 49 2.91 -2.43 -7.94
C SER A 49 2.15 -2.79 -9.22
N GLY A 50 0.82 -2.82 -9.14
CA GLY A 50 -0.11 -3.11 -10.22
C GLY A 50 0.16 -4.47 -10.88
N THR A 51 -0.01 -4.52 -12.19
CA THR A 51 0.17 -5.75 -12.99
C THR A 51 1.56 -6.34 -12.91
N VAL A 52 2.61 -5.52 -12.74
CA VAL A 52 3.98 -6.04 -12.57
C VAL A 52 4.10 -6.82 -11.26
N ALA A 53 3.60 -6.26 -10.16
CA ALA A 53 3.57 -6.98 -8.89
C ALA A 53 2.72 -8.25 -9.00
N LEU A 54 1.52 -8.17 -9.59
CA LEU A 54 0.64 -9.34 -9.73
C LEU A 54 1.33 -10.49 -10.50
N ASN A 55 1.99 -10.19 -11.60
CA ASN A 55 2.72 -11.16 -12.43
C ASN A 55 3.93 -11.81 -11.73
N LEU A 56 4.56 -11.13 -10.76
CA LEU A 56 5.63 -11.72 -9.97
C LEU A 56 5.13 -12.85 -9.06
N TYR A 57 3.91 -12.72 -8.53
CA TYR A 57 3.29 -13.71 -7.64
C TYR A 57 2.55 -14.82 -8.38
N ASP A 58 2.10 -14.58 -9.61
CA ASP A 58 1.43 -15.58 -10.47
C ASP A 58 2.41 -16.64 -11.06
N SER A 59 3.72 -16.40 -10.90
CA SER A 59 4.83 -17.20 -11.44
C SER A 59 4.84 -18.68 -11.09
N LYS A 60 4.05 -19.13 -10.09
CA LYS A 60 4.02 -20.54 -9.68
C LYS A 60 3.00 -21.39 -10.43
N GLU A 61 1.98 -20.80 -11.05
CA GLU A 61 0.87 -21.55 -11.66
C GLU A 61 0.67 -21.25 -13.16
N SER A 62 1.10 -20.08 -13.67
CA SER A 62 0.70 -19.60 -15.02
C SER A 62 1.66 -19.90 -16.18
N GLY A 63 2.88 -20.38 -15.91
CA GLY A 63 3.90 -20.61 -16.95
C GLY A 63 4.50 -19.31 -17.53
N ASP A 64 5.76 -19.05 -17.19
CA ASP A 64 6.85 -18.24 -17.80
C ASP A 64 6.60 -16.90 -18.55
N TRP A 65 5.47 -16.63 -19.20
CA TRP A 65 5.29 -15.41 -20.00
C TRP A 65 4.95 -14.16 -19.17
N HIS A 66 4.02 -14.25 -18.22
CA HIS A 66 3.64 -13.10 -17.39
C HIS A 66 4.78 -12.64 -16.49
N SER A 67 5.50 -13.60 -15.93
CA SER A 67 6.66 -13.34 -15.08
C SER A 67 7.85 -12.81 -15.87
N SER A 68 8.10 -13.28 -17.10
CA SER A 68 9.16 -12.70 -17.95
C SER A 68 8.89 -11.25 -18.34
N ILE A 69 7.63 -10.84 -18.56
CA ILE A 69 7.28 -9.43 -18.75
C ILE A 69 7.59 -8.61 -17.49
N ALA A 70 7.21 -9.12 -16.31
CA ALA A 70 7.46 -8.41 -15.05
C ALA A 70 8.96 -8.29 -14.74
N VAL A 71 9.70 -9.39 -14.91
CA VAL A 71 11.17 -9.46 -14.80
C VAL A 71 11.82 -8.46 -15.76
N LYS A 72 11.46 -8.50 -17.04
CA LYS A 72 12.01 -7.56 -18.04
C LYS A 72 11.68 -6.11 -17.71
N SER A 73 10.50 -5.85 -17.17
CA SER A 73 10.15 -4.52 -16.68
C SER A 73 11.08 -4.07 -15.56
N ILE A 74 11.39 -4.94 -14.59
CA ILE A 74 12.31 -4.65 -13.49
C ILE A 74 13.74 -4.45 -13.99
N GLU A 75 14.23 -5.34 -14.86
CA GLU A 75 15.58 -5.26 -15.46
C GLU A 75 15.79 -3.97 -16.24
N THR A 76 14.80 -3.58 -17.04
CA THR A 76 14.89 -2.38 -17.88
C THR A 76 14.50 -1.10 -17.15
N GLY A 77 13.86 -1.21 -15.98
CA GLY A 77 13.22 -0.08 -15.29
C GLY A 77 12.08 0.54 -16.11
N GLN A 78 11.45 -0.20 -17.03
CA GLN A 78 10.40 0.30 -17.91
C GLN A 78 9.14 -0.55 -17.88
N SER A 79 7.97 0.11 -17.88
CA SER A 79 6.69 -0.55 -18.07
C SER A 79 5.68 0.42 -18.68
N LYS A 80 4.73 -0.15 -19.43
CA LYS A 80 3.56 0.60 -19.92
C LYS A 80 2.48 0.76 -18.84
N SER A 81 2.59 0.02 -17.73
CA SER A 81 1.64 0.12 -16.63
C SER A 81 1.83 1.42 -15.86
N PRO A 82 0.78 2.24 -15.65
CA PRO A 82 0.88 3.46 -14.83
C PRO A 82 1.09 3.16 -13.35
N PHE A 83 1.01 1.89 -12.94
CA PHE A 83 1.20 1.41 -11.57
C PHE A 83 2.51 0.66 -11.37
N PHE A 84 3.42 0.77 -12.34
CA PHE A 84 4.67 0.03 -12.34
C PHE A 84 5.54 0.32 -11.14
N ILE A 85 5.85 1.60 -10.88
CA ILE A 85 6.59 2.04 -9.69
C ILE A 85 5.75 3.10 -8.98
N ILE A 86 5.53 2.90 -7.68
CA ILE A 86 4.90 3.88 -6.81
C ILE A 86 5.97 4.53 -5.94
N ASN A 87 6.09 5.85 -6.08
CA ASN A 87 7.01 6.72 -5.35
C ASN A 87 6.51 8.18 -5.38
N ASN A 88 7.28 9.12 -4.85
CA ASN A 88 6.91 10.53 -4.82
C ASN A 88 6.76 11.22 -6.18
N ASN A 89 7.35 10.68 -7.24
CA ASN A 89 7.25 11.22 -8.60
C ASN A 89 6.17 10.53 -9.43
N SER A 90 5.52 9.50 -8.88
CA SER A 90 4.42 8.81 -9.53
C SER A 90 3.16 9.69 -9.57
N LYS A 91 2.24 9.39 -10.50
CA LYS A 91 0.96 10.12 -10.61
C LYS A 91 0.12 10.07 -9.32
N LEU A 92 0.33 9.05 -8.49
CA LEU A 92 -0.27 8.93 -7.17
C LEU A 92 0.64 8.09 -6.28
N ASN A 93 1.25 8.73 -5.27
CA ASN A 93 1.94 7.99 -4.22
C ASN A 93 0.92 7.42 -3.22
N THR A 94 0.58 6.15 -3.34
CA THR A 94 -0.43 5.50 -2.48
C THR A 94 0.08 5.22 -1.07
N ILE A 95 1.38 5.35 -0.79
CA ILE A 95 1.94 5.22 0.57
C ILE A 95 1.32 6.27 1.49
N GLU A 96 1.10 7.49 0.98
CA GLU A 96 0.47 8.57 1.72
C GLU A 96 -0.96 8.23 2.15
N TYR A 97 -1.63 7.27 1.50
CA TYR A 97 -3.01 6.88 1.80
C TYR A 97 -3.08 5.55 2.55
N LEU A 98 -2.30 4.57 2.12
CA LEU A 98 -2.41 3.17 2.55
C LEU A 98 -1.31 2.76 3.55
N GLY A 99 -0.26 3.57 3.69
CA GLY A 99 0.93 3.25 4.47
C GLY A 99 1.79 2.19 3.78
N LEU A 100 2.56 1.44 4.56
CA LEU A 100 3.50 0.41 4.08
C LEU A 100 2.93 -1.01 4.10
N ASP A 101 1.67 -1.15 4.50
CA ASP A 101 1.04 -2.47 4.63
C ASP A 101 0.95 -3.19 3.29
N GLY A 102 1.29 -4.48 3.27
CA GLY A 102 1.39 -5.28 2.06
C GLY A 102 2.58 -4.98 1.14
N ILE A 103 3.52 -4.12 1.51
CA ILE A 103 4.81 -3.97 0.80
C ILE A 103 5.84 -4.92 1.44
N VAL A 104 6.58 -5.65 0.61
CA VAL A 104 7.62 -6.59 1.06
C VAL A 104 8.92 -6.40 0.31
N ASP A 105 10.02 -6.77 0.97
CA ASP A 105 11.30 -7.01 0.32
C ASP A 105 11.20 -8.33 -0.46
N TYR A 106 11.38 -8.24 -1.78
CA TYR A 106 11.28 -9.33 -2.76
C TYR A 106 12.65 -9.60 -3.43
N SER A 107 13.74 -9.08 -2.85
CA SER A 107 15.06 -9.12 -3.49
C SER A 107 15.59 -10.55 -3.67
N LYS A 108 15.26 -11.46 -2.75
CA LYS A 108 15.72 -12.85 -2.82
C LYS A 108 15.03 -13.59 -3.96
N GLU A 109 13.72 -13.42 -4.07
CA GLU A 109 12.91 -14.04 -5.10
C GLU A 109 13.33 -13.56 -6.50
N ILE A 110 13.72 -12.29 -6.64
CA ILE A 110 14.29 -11.75 -7.89
C ILE A 110 15.63 -12.41 -8.26
N ILE A 111 16.50 -12.62 -7.28
CA ILE A 111 17.78 -13.33 -7.51
C ILE A 111 17.52 -14.78 -7.92
N GLU A 112 16.58 -15.46 -7.25
CA GLU A 112 16.17 -16.84 -7.57
C GLU A 112 15.56 -16.97 -8.98
N MET A 113 14.97 -15.89 -9.51
CA MET A 113 14.46 -15.82 -10.89
C MET A 113 15.57 -15.65 -11.95
N GLY A 114 16.85 -15.60 -11.57
CA GLY A 114 17.99 -15.53 -12.49
C GLY A 114 18.36 -14.11 -12.94
N ILE A 115 17.83 -13.08 -12.27
CA ILE A 115 18.23 -11.68 -12.52
C ILE A 115 19.56 -11.43 -11.80
N GLU A 116 20.66 -11.68 -12.49
CA GLU A 116 22.01 -11.44 -11.98
C GLU A 116 22.36 -9.93 -12.07
N ASN A 117 23.00 -9.40 -11.02
CA ASN A 117 23.44 -7.98 -10.85
C ASN A 117 22.42 -6.99 -10.25
N PHE A 118 21.34 -7.44 -9.60
CA PHE A 118 20.46 -6.53 -8.87
C PHE A 118 21.01 -6.24 -7.45
N ASN A 119 21.87 -5.22 -7.32
CA ASN A 119 22.51 -4.84 -6.05
C ASN A 119 21.63 -4.01 -5.09
N ASN A 120 20.35 -3.80 -5.42
CA ASN A 120 19.44 -2.94 -4.66
C ASN A 120 18.29 -3.74 -4.04
N ILE A 121 17.76 -3.24 -2.91
CA ILE A 121 16.53 -3.79 -2.32
C ILE A 121 15.38 -3.57 -3.29
N VAL A 122 14.68 -4.66 -3.63
CA VAL A 122 13.49 -4.65 -4.47
C VAL A 122 12.25 -4.74 -3.58
N LEU A 123 11.50 -3.65 -3.52
CA LEU A 123 10.22 -3.63 -2.81
C LEU A 123 9.08 -3.91 -3.77
N VAL A 124 8.17 -4.80 -3.38
CA VAL A 124 7.03 -5.23 -4.20
C VAL A 124 5.76 -5.26 -3.37
N ALA A 125 4.66 -4.85 -3.97
CA ALA A 125 3.32 -5.02 -3.42
C ALA A 125 2.92 -6.50 -3.42
N LYS A 126 2.40 -7.00 -2.31
CA LYS A 126 1.61 -8.24 -2.31
C LYS A 126 0.38 -8.09 -3.22
N PRO A 127 -0.20 -9.19 -3.74
CA PRO A 127 -1.31 -9.11 -4.69
C PRO A 127 -2.47 -8.23 -4.23
N TYR A 128 -2.92 -8.35 -2.96
CA TYR A 128 -3.98 -7.49 -2.42
C TYR A 128 -3.59 -6.00 -2.38
N ARG A 129 -2.32 -5.69 -2.11
CA ARG A 129 -1.80 -4.30 -2.09
C ARG A 129 -1.73 -3.74 -3.51
N ALA A 130 -1.30 -4.54 -4.48
CA ALA A 130 -1.25 -4.14 -5.88
C ALA A 130 -2.64 -3.78 -6.41
N ILE A 131 -3.66 -4.59 -6.09
CA ILE A 131 -5.06 -4.28 -6.42
C ILE A 131 -5.53 -3.03 -5.67
N ALA A 132 -5.23 -2.90 -4.37
CA ALA A 132 -5.61 -1.73 -3.59
C ALA A 132 -5.02 -0.43 -4.15
N ASP A 133 -3.78 -0.43 -4.62
CA ASP A 133 -3.16 0.73 -5.26
C ASP A 133 -3.91 1.16 -6.52
N MET A 134 -4.28 0.21 -7.38
CA MET A 134 -5.05 0.48 -8.60
C MET A 134 -6.47 0.98 -8.29
N LEU A 135 -7.17 0.35 -7.34
CA LEU A 135 -8.50 0.78 -6.93
C LEU A 135 -8.47 2.17 -6.30
N LEU A 136 -7.51 2.45 -5.41
CA LEU A 136 -7.35 3.77 -4.81
C LEU A 136 -7.13 4.84 -5.89
N TYR A 137 -6.32 4.55 -6.91
CA TYR A 137 -6.14 5.48 -8.02
C TYR A 137 -7.47 5.81 -8.72
N THR A 138 -8.31 4.82 -8.97
CA THR A 138 -9.63 5.06 -9.58
C THR A 138 -10.53 5.91 -8.67
N ILE A 139 -10.50 5.66 -7.36
CA ILE A 139 -11.25 6.44 -6.36
C ILE A 139 -10.76 7.89 -6.35
N ILE A 140 -9.45 8.12 -6.19
CA ILE A 140 -8.87 9.46 -6.10
C ILE A 140 -9.20 10.29 -7.35
N ASN A 141 -9.15 9.66 -8.52
CA ASN A 141 -9.40 10.32 -9.80
C ASN A 141 -10.87 10.28 -10.25
N ASN A 142 -11.80 9.78 -9.42
CA ASN A 142 -13.22 9.57 -9.75
C ASN A 142 -13.43 8.85 -11.11
N ARG A 143 -12.61 7.83 -11.37
CA ARG A 143 -12.67 6.99 -12.58
C ARG A 143 -13.38 5.68 -12.30
N SER A 144 -13.89 5.04 -13.36
CA SER A 144 -14.37 3.65 -13.28
C SER A 144 -13.22 2.70 -12.92
N SER A 145 -13.49 1.71 -12.07
CA SER A 145 -12.58 0.57 -11.79
C SER A 145 -12.87 -0.66 -12.64
N SER A 146 -13.76 -0.57 -13.63
CA SER A 146 -14.21 -1.74 -14.42
C SER A 146 -13.10 -2.46 -15.19
N PHE A 147 -11.96 -1.82 -15.43
CA PHE A 147 -10.79 -2.44 -16.06
C PHE A 147 -9.93 -3.25 -15.08
N ILE A 148 -10.24 -3.20 -13.78
CA ILE A 148 -9.53 -3.93 -12.73
C ILE A 148 -10.31 -5.20 -12.45
N GLU A 149 -9.90 -6.29 -13.10
CA GLU A 149 -10.51 -7.61 -12.95
C GLU A 149 -10.05 -8.26 -11.63
N VAL A 150 -10.54 -7.75 -10.50
CA VAL A 150 -10.11 -8.21 -9.16
C VAL A 150 -10.29 -9.72 -9.00
N ASP A 151 -11.35 -10.31 -9.54
CA ASP A 151 -11.63 -11.74 -9.42
C ASP A 151 -10.65 -12.62 -10.19
N ASN A 152 -10.05 -12.10 -11.27
CA ASN A 152 -9.04 -12.81 -12.05
C ASN A 152 -7.72 -12.94 -11.28
N TRP A 153 -7.42 -11.98 -10.41
CA TRP A 153 -6.18 -11.95 -9.62
C TRP A 153 -6.37 -12.44 -8.19
N ILE A 154 -7.53 -12.17 -7.59
CA ILE A 154 -7.85 -12.40 -6.19
C ILE A 154 -9.23 -13.07 -6.11
N PRO A 155 -9.35 -14.36 -6.51
CA PRO A 155 -10.64 -15.03 -6.54
C PRO A 155 -11.19 -15.29 -5.14
N ARG A 156 -10.30 -15.44 -4.16
CA ARG A 156 -10.64 -15.83 -2.78
C ARG A 156 -11.13 -14.64 -1.95
N ARG A 157 -12.22 -14.86 -1.22
CA ARG A 157 -12.85 -13.83 -0.35
C ARG A 157 -11.91 -13.29 0.72
N LYS A 158 -11.05 -14.12 1.30
CA LYS A 158 -10.13 -13.72 2.38
C LYS A 158 -9.17 -12.63 1.92
N GLU A 159 -8.61 -12.77 0.73
CA GLU A 159 -7.70 -11.81 0.14
C GLU A 159 -8.45 -10.54 -0.31
N LYS A 160 -9.71 -10.65 -0.77
CA LYS A 160 -10.58 -9.47 -0.99
C LYS A 160 -10.82 -8.67 0.29
N LEU A 161 -11.00 -9.33 1.44
CA LEU A 161 -11.13 -8.65 2.73
C LEU A 161 -9.87 -7.82 3.05
N GLU A 162 -8.68 -8.33 2.73
CA GLU A 162 -7.42 -7.58 2.93
C GLU A 162 -7.35 -6.32 2.05
N ILE A 163 -7.83 -6.38 0.81
CA ILE A 163 -7.93 -5.19 -0.08
C ILE A 163 -8.76 -4.09 0.59
N PHE A 164 -9.95 -4.43 1.09
CA PHE A 164 -10.84 -3.43 1.70
C PHE A 164 -10.41 -3.01 3.10
N ARG A 165 -9.70 -3.87 3.84
CA ARG A 165 -9.06 -3.50 5.09
C ARG A 165 -8.02 -2.41 4.85
N ILE A 166 -7.12 -2.58 3.88
CA ILE A 166 -6.07 -1.60 3.61
C ILE A 166 -6.61 -0.32 2.98
N LEU A 167 -7.59 -0.40 2.07
CA LEU A 167 -8.29 0.79 1.55
C LEU A 167 -8.98 1.60 2.67
N GLY A 168 -9.36 0.93 3.76
CA GLY A 168 -9.86 1.58 4.97
C GLY A 168 -8.89 2.63 5.55
N ASN A 169 -7.57 2.44 5.40
CA ASN A 169 -6.57 3.39 5.89
C ASN A 169 -6.65 4.75 5.17
N ALA A 170 -7.12 4.77 3.93
CA ALA A 170 -7.27 5.99 3.15
C ALA A 170 -8.49 6.82 3.59
N ARG A 171 -9.44 6.24 4.34
CA ARG A 171 -10.78 6.80 4.53
C ARG A 171 -10.76 8.24 5.01
N ASP A 172 -9.92 8.61 5.96
CA ASP A 172 -9.89 9.97 6.51
C ASP A 172 -9.33 11.01 5.53
N LYS A 173 -8.57 10.56 4.53
CA LYS A 173 -7.95 11.38 3.47
C LYS A 173 -8.84 11.53 2.23
N LEU A 174 -9.96 10.78 2.17
CA LEU A 174 -10.90 10.82 1.06
C LEU A 174 -11.97 11.90 1.23
N SER A 175 -12.37 12.50 0.11
CA SER A 175 -13.54 13.38 0.02
C SER A 175 -14.84 12.61 0.28
N LYS A 176 -15.95 13.33 0.51
CA LYS A 176 -17.27 12.69 0.71
C LYS A 176 -17.69 11.82 -0.49
N VAL A 177 -17.41 12.27 -1.71
CA VAL A 177 -17.73 11.53 -2.95
C VAL A 177 -16.88 10.26 -3.04
N GLN A 178 -15.58 10.37 -2.78
CA GLN A 178 -14.65 9.24 -2.79
C GLN A 178 -14.96 8.21 -1.71
N LYS A 179 -15.37 8.64 -0.51
CA LYS A 179 -15.85 7.77 0.56
C LYS A 179 -17.09 6.97 0.14
N LYS A 180 -18.02 7.61 -0.57
CA LYS A 180 -19.21 6.94 -1.12
C LYS A 180 -18.80 5.92 -2.18
N GLN A 181 -17.88 6.28 -3.08
CA GLN A 181 -17.36 5.34 -4.08
C GLN A 181 -16.67 4.12 -3.44
N LEU A 182 -15.82 4.32 -2.42
CA LEU A 182 -15.19 3.22 -1.68
C LEU A 182 -16.23 2.31 -1.01
N THR A 183 -17.29 2.90 -0.45
CA THR A 183 -18.38 2.14 0.18
C THR A 183 -19.16 1.32 -0.84
N GLN A 184 -19.49 1.92 -1.99
CA GLN A 184 -20.18 1.23 -3.08
C GLN A 184 -19.33 0.08 -3.61
N MET A 185 -18.06 0.34 -3.92
CA MET A 185 -17.12 -0.67 -4.40
C MET A 185 -17.01 -1.84 -3.42
N ARG A 186 -16.92 -1.56 -2.12
CA ARG A 186 -16.88 -2.60 -1.08
C ARG A 186 -18.14 -3.50 -1.13
N ALA A 187 -19.32 -2.92 -1.35
CA ALA A 187 -20.58 -3.67 -1.49
C ALA A 187 -20.61 -4.49 -2.80
N ASP A 188 -20.11 -3.93 -3.90
CA ASP A 188 -20.07 -4.60 -5.22
C ASP A 188 -19.24 -5.89 -5.18
N TYR A 189 -18.17 -5.94 -4.37
CA TYR A 189 -17.38 -7.16 -4.14
C TYR A 189 -17.93 -8.06 -3.01
N GLY A 190 -19.14 -7.79 -2.50
CA GLY A 190 -19.80 -8.57 -1.46
C GLY A 190 -19.10 -8.52 -0.10
N ILE A 191 -18.38 -7.44 0.19
CA ILE A 191 -17.61 -7.26 1.43
C ILE A 191 -18.44 -6.42 2.42
N ASN A 192 -19.32 -7.05 3.18
CA ASN A 192 -20.09 -6.35 4.21
C ASN A 192 -19.25 -6.18 5.48
#